data_AF-A0A1S5QNT3-F1
#
_entry.id   AF-A0A1S5QNT3-F1
#
_cell.length_a   1.000
_cell.length_b   1.000
_cell.length_c   1.000
_cell.angle_alpha   90.00
_cell.angle_beta   90.00
_cell.angle_gamma   90.00
#
_symmetry.space_group_name_H-M   'P 1'
#
loop_
_entity.id
_entity.type
_entity.pdbx_description
1 polymer ?
#
loop_
_entity_poly.entity_id
_entity_poly.type
_entity_poly.pdbx_seq_one_letter_code
_entity_poly.pdbx_strand_id
1 'polypeptide(L)'
;LYFKNRKIQRRLVSIPQKDCSKMKINLLFLLSTVACISVDPRYKALYNPDLLEGDIMTLKGLKERAAIKDPNSLWPNNILIYAIDKALASYKAQIRGVMDNISEQTDNCIIFKERTNEKEYVNIIHDEGCYSYIGKIGGVQELSLEYGCHDNGTIVH
;
A
#
# COMPACT_ATOMS: atom_id res chain seq x y z
N LEU A 1 22.58 -22.04 12.23
CA LEU A 1 22.21 -21.83 13.65
C LEU A 1 22.46 -20.38 14.00
N TYR A 2 21.44 -19.52 13.99
CA TYR A 2 21.29 -18.34 14.87
C TYR A 2 20.00 -17.62 14.49
N PHE A 3 18.89 -18.05 15.09
CA PHE A 3 17.73 -17.20 15.30
C PHE A 3 17.94 -16.48 16.63
N LYS A 4 17.88 -15.14 16.64
CA LYS A 4 17.32 -14.43 17.78
C LYS A 4 16.78 -13.05 17.36
N ASN A 5 15.47 -12.94 17.45
CA ASN A 5 14.68 -11.72 17.61
C ASN A 5 15.42 -10.61 18.36
N ARG A 6 15.40 -9.39 17.81
CA ARG A 6 14.88 -8.17 18.47
C ARG A 6 15.18 -6.96 17.60
N LYS A 7 14.11 -6.21 17.29
CA LYS A 7 14.09 -4.74 17.34
C LYS A 7 15.42 -4.08 16.96
N ILE A 8 15.81 -4.16 15.70
CA ILE A 8 16.78 -3.19 15.18
C ILE A 8 16.00 -1.88 15.16
N GLN A 9 16.45 -0.97 16.02
CA GLN A 9 16.03 0.42 16.10
C GLN A 9 15.95 0.98 14.67
N ARG A 10 14.76 0.95 14.06
CA ARG A 10 14.42 1.91 13.01
C ARG A 10 14.54 3.24 13.72
N ARG A 11 15.66 3.92 13.47
CA ARG A 11 15.90 5.29 13.93
C ARG A 11 14.71 6.05 13.38
N LEU A 12 13.72 6.26 14.25
CA LEU A 12 12.57 7.10 13.97
C LEU A 12 13.20 8.41 13.50
N VAL A 13 13.09 8.70 12.21
CA VAL A 13 12.93 10.09 11.82
C VAL A 13 11.53 10.43 12.31
N SER A 14 11.39 10.56 13.63
CA SER A 14 10.23 11.18 14.25
C SER A 14 10.34 12.63 13.86
N ILE A 15 9.81 12.96 12.68
CA ILE A 15 9.44 14.33 12.36
C ILE A 15 8.52 14.72 13.52
N PRO A 16 8.85 15.77 14.31
CA PRO A 16 8.03 16.13 15.45
C PRO A 16 6.69 16.62 14.90
N GLN A 17 5.67 15.75 14.96
CA GLN A 17 4.29 16.13 14.68
C GLN A 17 3.85 17.05 15.81
N LYS A 18 3.96 18.36 15.60
CA LYS A 18 3.35 19.34 16.48
C LYS A 18 1.87 19.41 16.13
N ASP A 19 1.02 18.97 17.05
CA ASP A 19 -0.44 19.11 16.97
C ASP A 19 -0.81 20.60 16.99
N CYS A 20 -1.10 21.15 15.81
CA CYS A 20 -1.45 22.56 15.62
C CYS A 20 -2.87 22.92 16.11
N SER A 21 -3.68 21.96 16.60
CA SER A 21 -5.04 22.24 17.08
C SER A 21 -5.08 23.10 18.35
N LYS A 22 -3.95 23.25 19.07
CA LYS A 22 -3.88 23.93 20.38
C LYS A 22 -3.16 25.29 20.38
N MET A 23 -2.75 25.82 19.23
CA MET A 23 -1.96 27.06 19.19
C MET A 23 -2.86 28.29 19.35
N LYS A 24 -2.98 28.81 20.58
CA LYS A 24 -3.64 30.10 20.86
C LYS A 24 -2.89 31.21 20.11
N ILE A 25 -3.57 31.83 19.15
CA ILE A 25 -3.06 32.94 18.34
C ILE A 25 -2.82 34.14 19.28
N ASN A 26 -1.56 34.48 19.53
CA ASN A 26 -1.18 35.72 20.19
C ASN A 26 -0.69 36.71 19.14
N LEU A 27 -1.33 37.88 19.08
CA LEU A 27 -1.28 38.88 18.01
C LEU A 27 0.05 39.68 17.91
N LEU A 28 1.19 39.11 18.33
CA LEU A 28 2.46 39.85 18.47
C LEU A 28 3.69 39.23 17.78
N PHE A 29 3.54 38.22 16.92
CA PHE A 29 4.66 37.69 16.12
C PHE A 29 4.44 37.92 14.62
N LEU A 30 4.92 39.05 14.10
CA LEU A 30 4.76 39.46 12.70
C LEU A 30 5.94 39.13 11.76
N LEU A 31 6.98 38.36 12.17
CA LEU A 31 8.15 38.13 11.29
C LEU A 31 8.71 36.70 11.19
N SER A 32 7.99 35.67 11.63
CA SER A 32 8.32 34.30 11.20
C SER A 32 7.06 33.48 11.00
N THR A 33 6.36 33.72 9.89
CA THR A 33 5.39 32.74 9.41
C THR A 33 6.16 31.55 8.85
N VAL A 34 6.66 30.69 9.75
CA VAL A 34 6.72 29.28 9.39
C VAL A 34 5.26 28.87 9.30
N ALA A 35 4.67 29.03 8.12
CA ALA A 35 3.44 28.35 7.81
C ALA A 35 3.72 26.87 8.13
N CYS A 36 3.07 26.32 9.15
CA CYS A 36 3.06 24.88 9.31
C CYS A 36 2.39 24.36 8.03
N ILE A 37 3.20 23.91 7.08
CA ILE A 37 2.69 23.16 5.94
C ILE A 37 2.20 21.87 6.57
N SER A 38 0.90 21.78 6.82
CA SER A 38 0.26 20.49 7.10
C SER A 38 0.45 19.67 5.83
N VAL A 39 1.48 18.83 5.79
CA VAL A 39 1.61 17.82 4.75
C VAL A 39 0.37 16.96 4.88
N ASP A 40 -0.48 16.98 3.86
CA ASP A 40 -1.68 16.15 3.81
C ASP A 40 -1.26 14.70 4.08
N PRO A 41 -1.86 14.01 5.08
CA PRO A 41 -1.53 12.62 5.37
C PRO A 41 -1.56 11.72 4.13
N ARG A 42 -2.41 12.05 3.15
CA ARG A 42 -2.49 11.34 1.86
C ARG A 42 -1.18 11.41 1.06
N TYR A 43 -0.45 12.52 1.14
CA TYR A 43 0.84 12.67 0.45
C TYR A 43 1.96 11.89 1.14
N LYS A 44 1.83 11.61 2.44
CA LYS A 44 2.84 10.84 3.17
C LYS A 44 2.89 9.38 2.71
N ALA A 45 1.73 8.77 2.49
CA ALA A 45 1.62 7.37 2.07
C ALA A 45 2.22 7.10 0.66
N LEU A 46 2.36 8.15 -0.16
CA LEU A 46 2.94 8.08 -1.49
C LEU A 46 4.48 8.20 -1.49
N TYR A 47 5.09 8.52 -0.35
CA TYR A 47 6.54 8.71 -0.26
C TYR A 47 7.22 7.48 0.38
N ASN A 48 7.63 6.53 -0.46
CA ASN A 48 8.32 5.31 -0.02
C ASN A 48 9.72 5.20 -0.66
N PRO A 49 10.75 5.87 -0.12
CA PRO A 49 12.08 5.95 -0.75
C PRO A 49 12.82 4.61 -0.79
N ASP A 50 12.39 3.63 0.02
CA ASP A 50 12.97 2.29 0.09
C ASP A 50 12.32 1.30 -0.90
N LEU A 51 11.25 1.72 -1.60
CA LEU A 51 10.55 0.91 -2.60
C LEU A 51 11.02 1.26 -4.01
N LEU A 52 10.97 0.27 -4.91
CA LEU A 52 11.23 0.52 -6.32
C LEU A 52 10.14 1.44 -6.87
N GLU A 53 10.53 2.49 -7.60
CA GLU A 53 9.62 3.50 -8.17
C GLU A 53 8.67 4.18 -7.17
N GLY A 54 8.86 3.96 -5.86
CA GLY A 54 8.08 4.57 -4.77
C GLY A 54 6.91 3.74 -4.25
N ASP A 55 6.60 2.59 -4.84
CA ASP A 55 5.41 1.78 -4.51
C ASP A 55 5.53 0.28 -4.87
N ILE A 56 6.62 -0.13 -5.52
CA ILE A 56 6.86 -1.52 -5.92
C ILE A 56 7.75 -2.23 -4.91
N MET A 57 7.20 -3.28 -4.29
CA MET A 57 7.98 -4.27 -3.56
C MET A 57 8.68 -5.22 -4.52
N THR A 58 9.99 -5.40 -4.34
CA THR A 58 10.78 -6.34 -5.13
C THR A 58 11.28 -7.51 -4.28
N LEU A 59 11.25 -8.72 -4.85
CA LEU A 59 12.04 -9.81 -4.31
C LEU A 59 13.51 -9.56 -4.64
N LYS A 60 14.40 -9.77 -3.66
CA LYS A 60 15.85 -9.58 -3.83
C LYS A 60 16.35 -10.26 -5.11
N GLY A 61 16.88 -9.47 -6.04
CA GLY A 61 17.52 -9.96 -7.27
C GLY A 61 16.66 -9.94 -8.54
N LEU A 62 15.39 -9.52 -8.48
CA LEU A 62 14.57 -9.31 -9.67
C LEU A 62 14.86 -7.94 -10.31
N LYS A 63 15.10 -7.95 -11.63
CA LYS A 63 15.45 -6.75 -12.42
C LYS A 63 14.21 -5.95 -12.84
N GLU A 64 14.39 -4.64 -12.72
CA GLU A 64 13.59 -3.48 -13.13
C GLU A 64 12.93 -3.61 -14.51
N ARG A 65 11.62 -3.93 -14.58
CA ARG A 65 10.77 -3.70 -15.75
C ARG A 65 9.30 -3.51 -15.35
N ALA A 66 8.60 -2.60 -16.03
CA ALA A 66 7.17 -2.33 -15.87
C ALA A 66 6.23 -3.51 -16.24
N ALA A 67 6.75 -4.57 -16.87
CA ALA A 67 5.99 -5.77 -17.18
C ALA A 67 6.82 -7.04 -16.92
N ILE A 68 6.26 -7.95 -16.12
CA ILE A 68 6.87 -9.26 -15.90
C ILE A 68 6.60 -10.15 -17.10
N LYS A 69 7.67 -10.72 -17.66
CA LYS A 69 7.60 -11.67 -18.78
C LYS A 69 7.68 -13.13 -18.34
N ASP A 70 7.97 -13.40 -17.06
CA ASP A 70 8.03 -14.74 -16.52
C ASP A 70 6.61 -15.30 -16.34
N PRO A 71 6.23 -16.37 -17.06
CA PRO A 71 4.92 -17.00 -16.89
C PRO A 71 4.64 -17.49 -15.47
N ASN A 72 5.67 -17.79 -14.68
CA ASN A 72 5.51 -18.23 -13.28
C ASN A 72 5.05 -17.10 -12.35
N SER A 73 5.24 -15.85 -12.76
CA SER A 73 4.77 -14.68 -12.05
C SER A 73 3.36 -14.24 -12.48
N LEU A 74 2.68 -15.02 -13.33
CA LEU A 74 1.29 -14.77 -13.69
C LEU A 74 0.35 -15.53 -12.74
N TRP A 75 -0.81 -14.93 -12.47
CA TRP A 75 -1.88 -15.60 -11.73
C TRP A 75 -2.50 -16.70 -12.60
N PRO A 76 -2.60 -17.95 -12.13
CA PRO A 76 -3.17 -19.05 -12.90
C PRO A 76 -4.62 -18.75 -13.32
N ASN A 77 -4.95 -19.04 -14.59
CA ASN A 77 -6.27 -18.80 -15.18
C ASN A 77 -6.74 -17.35 -15.07
N ASN A 78 -5.83 -16.39 -14.90
CA ASN A 78 -6.10 -14.98 -14.66
C ASN A 78 -6.98 -14.72 -13.41
N ILE A 79 -6.94 -15.65 -12.44
CA ILE A 79 -7.68 -15.52 -11.18
C ILE A 79 -6.74 -15.05 -10.08
N LEU A 80 -6.92 -13.81 -9.64
CA LEU A 80 -6.25 -13.27 -8.46
C LEU A 80 -7.05 -13.65 -7.21
N ILE A 81 -6.41 -14.41 -6.32
CA ILE A 81 -6.99 -14.75 -5.02
C ILE A 81 -6.64 -13.65 -4.02
N TYR A 82 -7.63 -13.11 -3.32
CA TYR A 82 -7.42 -12.02 -2.37
C TYR A 82 -8.06 -12.26 -1.00
N ALA A 83 -7.50 -11.65 0.04
CA ALA A 83 -8.12 -11.47 1.34
C ALA A 83 -8.04 -9.99 1.72
N ILE A 84 -9.02 -9.48 2.46
CA ILE A 84 -9.02 -8.10 2.97
C ILE A 84 -8.90 -8.18 4.49
N ASP A 85 -7.86 -7.56 5.03
CA ASP A 85 -7.65 -7.50 6.47
C ASP A 85 -8.79 -6.73 7.17
N LYS A 86 -9.11 -7.13 8.40
CA LYS A 86 -10.14 -6.50 9.22
C LYS A 86 -9.90 -5.00 9.45
N ALA A 87 -8.66 -4.53 9.40
CA ALA A 87 -8.32 -3.12 9.50
C ALA A 87 -8.95 -2.27 8.37
N LEU A 88 -9.23 -2.88 7.23
CA LEU A 88 -9.85 -2.24 6.06
C LEU A 88 -11.36 -2.53 5.96
N ALA A 89 -12.02 -2.96 7.04
CA ALA A 89 -13.44 -3.33 7.01
C ALA A 89 -14.36 -2.22 6.47
N SER A 90 -14.07 -0.94 6.77
CA SER A 90 -14.82 0.21 6.26
C SER A 90 -14.65 0.44 4.75
N TYR A 91 -13.56 -0.02 4.16
CA TYR A 91 -13.23 0.13 2.74
C TYR A 91 -13.54 -1.13 1.92
N LYS A 92 -13.93 -2.23 2.57
CA LYS A 92 -14.17 -3.54 1.94
C LYS A 92 -15.11 -3.48 0.73
N ALA A 93 -16.22 -2.73 0.84
CA ALA A 93 -17.17 -2.59 -0.26
C ALA A 93 -16.58 -1.82 -1.46
N GLN A 94 -15.77 -0.78 -1.17
CA GLN A 94 -15.12 0.02 -2.20
C GLN A 94 -14.03 -0.77 -2.93
N ILE A 95 -13.16 -1.46 -2.19
CA ILE A 95 -12.11 -2.31 -2.74
C ILE A 95 -12.71 -3.38 -3.66
N ARG A 96 -13.81 -4.02 -3.23
CA ARG A 96 -14.56 -4.97 -4.06
C ARG A 96 -15.15 -4.33 -5.32
N GLY A 97 -15.78 -3.16 -5.17
CA GLY A 97 -16.34 -2.44 -6.33
C GLY A 97 -15.27 -2.08 -7.38
N VAL A 98 -14.05 -1.75 -6.95
CA VAL A 98 -12.93 -1.51 -7.88
C VAL A 98 -12.50 -2.81 -8.58
N MET A 99 -12.35 -3.92 -7.85
CA MET A 99 -12.03 -5.23 -8.44
C MET A 99 -13.10 -5.72 -9.43
N ASP A 100 -14.38 -5.50 -9.10
CA ASP A 100 -15.51 -5.83 -9.98
C ASP A 100 -15.45 -4.96 -11.25
N ASN A 101 -15.14 -3.66 -11.12
CA ASN A 101 -14.98 -2.77 -12.26
C ASN A 101 -13.83 -3.19 -13.19
N ILE A 102 -12.68 -3.60 -12.64
CA ILE A 102 -11.56 -4.14 -13.43
C ILE A 102 -12.00 -5.41 -14.17
N SER A 103 -12.74 -6.30 -13.50
CA SER A 103 -13.25 -7.54 -14.12
C SER A 103 -14.18 -7.21 -15.29
N GLU A 104 -15.09 -6.25 -15.11
CA GLU A 104 -16.02 -5.79 -16.15
C GLU A 104 -15.29 -5.14 -17.33
N GLN A 105 -14.37 -4.21 -17.06
CA GLN A 105 -13.61 -3.50 -18.10
C GLN A 105 -12.70 -4.41 -18.92
N THR A 106 -12.32 -5.56 -18.36
CA THR A 106 -11.51 -6.57 -19.03
C THR A 106 -12.33 -7.71 -19.64
N ASP A 107 -13.67 -7.57 -19.71
CA ASP A 107 -14.59 -8.60 -20.20
C ASP A 107 -14.39 -9.96 -19.49
N ASN A 108 -14.23 -9.90 -18.17
CA ASN A 108 -13.92 -11.02 -17.28
C ASN A 108 -12.62 -11.77 -17.62
N CYS A 109 -11.68 -11.12 -18.32
CA CYS A 109 -10.35 -11.67 -18.55
C CYS A 109 -9.53 -11.71 -17.25
N ILE A 110 -9.68 -10.71 -16.38
CA ILE A 110 -9.12 -10.72 -15.02
C ILE A 110 -10.26 -10.99 -14.04
N ILE A 111 -10.07 -11.94 -13.13
CA ILE A 111 -11.08 -12.35 -12.16
C ILE A 111 -10.51 -12.25 -10.75
N PHE A 112 -11.26 -11.65 -9.84
CA PHE A 112 -10.91 -11.58 -8.43
C PHE A 112 -11.76 -12.56 -7.62
N LYS A 113 -11.11 -13.40 -6.82
CA LYS A 113 -11.80 -14.38 -5.97
C LYS A 113 -11.39 -14.19 -4.51
N GLU A 114 -12.38 -14.01 -3.64
CA GLU A 114 -12.13 -13.98 -2.19
C GLU A 114 -11.61 -15.33 -1.73
N ARG A 115 -10.53 -15.29 -0.96
CA ARG A 115 -9.82 -16.45 -0.45
C ARG A 115 -10.70 -17.29 0.46
N THR A 116 -10.52 -18.60 0.34
CA THR A 116 -11.07 -19.61 1.23
C THR A 116 -9.95 -20.37 1.95
N ASN A 117 -9.15 -21.14 1.22
CA ASN A 117 -8.10 -22.01 1.76
C ASN A 117 -6.80 -21.98 0.93
N GLU A 118 -6.74 -21.13 -0.09
CA GLU A 118 -5.60 -21.00 -0.99
C GLU A 118 -4.34 -20.58 -0.21
N LYS A 119 -3.20 -21.17 -0.57
CA LYS A 119 -1.89 -20.88 0.04
C LYS A 119 -1.22 -19.66 -0.58
N GLU A 120 -1.56 -19.36 -1.83
CA GLU A 120 -1.02 -18.23 -2.59
C GLU A 120 -2.15 -17.23 -2.82
N TYR A 121 -1.99 -16.01 -2.30
CA TYR A 121 -3.00 -14.96 -2.38
C TYR A 121 -2.42 -13.60 -2.03
N VAL A 122 -3.11 -12.56 -2.46
CA VAL A 122 -2.85 -11.18 -2.05
C VAL A 122 -3.60 -10.89 -0.74
N ASN A 123 -2.88 -10.52 0.30
CA ASN A 123 -3.45 -10.01 1.54
C ASN A 123 -3.47 -8.48 1.48
N ILE A 124 -4.65 -7.89 1.32
CA ILE A 124 -4.85 -6.45 1.28
C ILE A 124 -4.90 -5.94 2.71
N ILE A 125 -3.91 -5.16 3.12
CA ILE A 125 -3.67 -4.74 4.50
C ILE A 125 -3.60 -3.22 4.63
N HIS A 126 -3.67 -2.76 5.87
CA HIS A 126 -3.38 -1.38 6.23
C HIS A 126 -1.99 -1.31 6.89
N ASP A 127 -0.95 -0.99 6.13
CA ASP A 127 0.41 -0.71 6.60
C ASP A 127 0.85 0.70 6.20
N GLU A 128 2.06 1.12 6.58
CA GLU A 128 2.66 2.40 6.18
C GLU A 128 3.01 2.39 4.68
N GLY A 129 2.37 3.26 3.89
CA GLY A 129 2.55 3.40 2.46
C GLY A 129 1.50 2.69 1.59
N CYS A 130 1.36 3.15 0.33
CA CYS A 130 0.65 2.43 -0.73
C CYS A 130 1.67 1.61 -1.52
N TYR A 131 1.57 0.27 -1.50
CA TYR A 131 2.51 -0.57 -2.24
C TYR A 131 1.99 -1.96 -2.55
N SER A 132 2.61 -2.61 -3.54
CA SER A 132 2.35 -4.00 -3.87
C SER A 132 3.58 -4.68 -4.48
N TYR A 133 3.54 -6.01 -4.58
CA TYR A 133 4.44 -6.74 -5.48
C TYR A 133 3.88 -6.74 -6.90
N ILE A 134 4.75 -6.70 -7.90
CA ILE A 134 4.34 -6.95 -9.29
C ILE A 134 4.14 -8.46 -9.48
N GLY A 135 2.98 -8.85 -10.02
CA GLY A 135 2.64 -10.23 -10.35
C GLY A 135 2.50 -11.15 -9.13
N LYS A 136 2.55 -12.46 -9.40
CA LYS A 136 2.50 -13.52 -8.38
C LYS A 136 3.92 -13.84 -7.88
N ILE A 137 4.15 -13.76 -6.57
CA ILE A 137 5.48 -14.06 -5.98
C ILE A 137 5.60 -15.47 -5.38
N GLY A 138 4.47 -16.16 -5.21
CA GLY A 138 4.39 -17.44 -4.51
C GLY A 138 4.16 -17.27 -3.01
N GLY A 139 3.21 -18.00 -2.46
CA GLY A 139 2.75 -17.82 -1.08
C GLY A 139 1.91 -16.56 -0.86
N VAL A 140 1.89 -16.07 0.38
CA VAL A 140 1.11 -14.88 0.76
C VAL A 140 1.91 -13.62 0.42
N GLN A 141 1.30 -12.69 -0.32
CA GLN A 141 1.90 -11.41 -0.66
C GLN A 141 1.04 -10.25 -0.19
N GLU A 142 1.65 -9.21 0.36
CA GLU A 142 0.94 -8.06 0.91
C GLU A 142 0.74 -6.99 -0.16
N LEU A 143 -0.44 -6.35 -0.11
CA LEU A 143 -0.77 -5.11 -0.80
C LEU A 143 -1.22 -4.12 0.28
N SER A 144 -0.47 -3.04 0.46
CA SER A 144 -0.77 -2.04 1.50
C SER A 144 -1.62 -0.90 0.95
N LEU A 145 -2.68 -0.58 1.67
CA LEU A 145 -3.50 0.62 1.51
C LEU A 145 -3.53 1.38 2.84
N GLU A 146 -2.66 2.39 2.98
CA GLU A 146 -2.68 3.34 4.11
C GLU A 146 -3.83 4.36 3.96
N TYR A 147 -4.06 5.15 5.00
CA TYR A 147 -4.79 6.41 4.91
C TYR A 147 -4.32 7.27 3.74
N GLY A 148 -5.21 7.43 2.76
CA GLY A 148 -4.96 8.19 1.54
C GLY A 148 -4.76 7.35 0.30
N CYS A 149 -4.65 6.03 0.43
CA CYS A 149 -4.56 5.08 -0.68
C CYS A 149 -5.94 4.51 -1.09
N HIS A 150 -7.02 4.97 -0.48
CA HIS A 150 -8.35 4.36 -0.64
C HIS A 150 -9.16 4.96 -1.80
N ASP A 151 -8.65 5.91 -2.57
CA ASP A 151 -9.37 6.36 -3.76
C ASP A 151 -9.30 5.29 -4.85
N ASN A 152 -10.30 5.27 -5.74
CA ASN A 152 -10.40 4.22 -6.75
C ASN A 152 -9.19 4.19 -7.69
N GLY A 153 -8.56 5.34 -7.99
CA GLY A 153 -7.38 5.40 -8.84
C GLY A 153 -6.20 4.68 -8.21
N THR A 154 -5.95 4.94 -6.93
CA THR A 154 -4.88 4.28 -6.17
C THR A 154 -5.14 2.79 -5.95
N ILE A 155 -6.39 2.35 -5.81
CA ILE A 155 -6.70 0.91 -5.68
C ILE A 155 -6.53 0.17 -7.02
N VAL A 156 -6.76 0.84 -8.16
CA VAL A 156 -6.52 0.28 -9.51
C VAL A 156 -5.03 0.16 -9.83
N HIS A 157 -4.24 1.12 -9.34
CA HIS A 157 -2.79 1.21 -9.55
C HIS A 157 -2.03 0.16 -8.73
#